data_AF-A0A7M3ZUK3-F1
#
_entry.id   AF-A0A7M3ZUK3-F1
#
_cell.length_a   1.000
_cell.length_b   1.000
_cell.length_c   1.000
_cell.angle_alpha   90.00
_cell.angle_beta   90.00
_cell.angle_gamma   90.00
#
_symmetry.space_group_name_H-M   'P 1'
#
loop_
_entity.id
_entity.type
_entity.pdbx_description
1 polymer ?
#
loop_
_entity_poly.entity_id
_entity_poly.type
_entity_poly.pdbx_seq_one_letter_code
_entity_poly.pdbx_strand_id
1 'polypeptide(L)' 'MADELTTFETKLLKWLIKSDFHIQPWSSKDAAKAFKVKEAEIYEAVAALTKKVPEQIQVFYKDGSVHIAAD' A
#
# COMPACT_ATOMS: atom_id res chain seq x y z
N MET A 1 14.99 10.52 -11.24
CA MET A 1 14.77 11.26 -9.98
C MET A 1 14.00 10.31 -9.09
N ALA A 2 14.71 9.57 -8.24
CA ALA A 2 14.10 8.60 -7.33
C ALA A 2 13.40 9.42 -6.25
N ASP A 3 12.08 9.48 -6.31
CA ASP A 3 11.29 10.11 -5.27
C ASP A 3 11.66 9.40 -3.95
N GLU A 4 12.28 10.14 -3.04
CA GLU A 4 12.75 9.62 -1.76
C GLU A 4 11.55 9.10 -0.97
N LEU A 5 11.25 7.81 -1.15
CA LEU A 5 10.29 7.09 -0.34
C LEU A 5 10.73 7.27 1.10
N THR A 6 9.88 7.92 1.88
CA THR A 6 10.09 8.06 3.31
C THR A 6 10.26 6.68 3.94
N THR A 7 10.90 6.63 5.11
CA THR A 7 11.07 5.38 5.88
C THR A 7 9.73 4.68 6.11
N PHE A 8 8.63 5.43 6.17
CA PHE A 8 7.27 4.89 6.28
C PHE A 8 6.80 4.25 4.97
N GLU A 9 6.85 4.99 3.86
CA GLU A 9 6.44 4.50 2.54
C GLU A 9 7.25 3.25 2.14
N THR A 10 8.56 3.23 2.39
CA THR A 10 9.40 2.05 2.13
C THR A 10 8.98 0.83 2.98
N LYS A 11 8.62 1.04 4.24
CA LYS A 11 8.12 -0.05 5.10
C LYS A 11 6.74 -0.52 4.66
N LEU A 12 5.88 0.41 4.24
CA LEU A 12 4.54 0.12 3.73
C LEU A 12 4.62 -0.68 2.42
N LEU A 13 5.48 -0.26 1.49
CA LEU A 13 5.76 -0.98 0.25
C LEU A 13 6.29 -2.39 0.54
N LYS A 14 7.31 -2.54 1.39
CA LYS A 14 7.81 -3.88 1.77
C LYS A 14 6.75 -4.75 2.42
N TRP A 15 5.85 -4.16 3.19
CA TRP A 15 4.74 -4.88 3.79
C TRP A 15 3.71 -5.30 2.75
N LEU A 16 3.38 -4.41 1.80
CA LEU A 16 2.52 -4.71 0.65
C LEU A 16 3.08 -5.81 -0.25
N ILE A 17 4.40 -5.85 -0.46
CA ILE A 17 5.06 -6.91 -1.24
C ILE A 17 5.04 -8.23 -0.46
N LYS A 18 5.29 -8.19 0.85
CA LYS A 18 5.33 -9.40 1.69
C LYS A 18 3.92 -9.97 1.95
N SER A 19 2.93 -9.10 2.05
CA SER A 19 1.53 -9.47 2.18
C SER A 19 0.92 -9.48 0.80
N ASP A 20 0.91 -10.63 0.12
CA ASP A 20 0.28 -10.84 -1.19
C ASP A 20 -1.22 -10.43 -1.19
N PHE A 21 -1.50 -9.12 -1.33
CA PHE A 21 -2.84 -8.56 -1.49
C PHE A 21 -3.38 -8.74 -2.92
N HIS A 22 -2.62 -9.42 -3.78
CA HIS A 22 -3.14 -10.06 -4.99
C HIS A 22 -4.23 -11.09 -4.62
N ILE A 23 -4.05 -11.82 -3.51
CA ILE A 23 -4.97 -12.88 -3.08
C ILE A 23 -5.88 -12.40 -1.95
N GLN A 24 -5.36 -11.57 -1.05
CA GLN A 24 -6.11 -11.03 0.08
C GLN A 24 -6.76 -9.67 -0.27
N PRO A 25 -8.03 -9.43 0.11
CA PRO A 25 -8.64 -8.12 -0.06
C PRO A 25 -7.88 -7.07 0.78
N TRP A 26 -7.54 -5.96 0.14
CA TRP A 26 -6.93 -4.81 0.78
C TRP A 26 -7.87 -4.20 1.82
N SER A 27 -7.34 -3.97 3.01
CA SER A 27 -8.06 -3.35 4.12
C SER A 27 -7.19 -2.26 4.73
N SER A 28 -7.59 -1.00 4.55
CA SER A 28 -6.95 0.16 5.20
C SER A 28 -6.90 0.01 6.72
N LYS A 29 -7.90 -0.66 7.30
CA LYS A 29 -7.99 -0.93 8.74
C LYS A 29 -6.90 -1.89 9.21
N ASP A 30 -6.63 -2.94 8.45
CA ASP A 30 -5.60 -3.93 8.81
C ASP A 30 -4.20 -3.33 8.68
N ALA A 31 -3.96 -2.56 7.61
CA ALA A 31 -2.74 -1.79 7.48
C ALA A 31 -2.58 -0.77 8.63
N ALA A 32 -3.63 0.00 8.96
CA ALA A 32 -3.57 0.96 10.06
C ALA A 32 -3.25 0.29 11.40
N LYS A 33 -3.83 -0.89 11.67
CA LYS A 33 -3.51 -1.69 12.86
C LYS A 33 -2.09 -2.22 12.86
N ALA A 34 -1.60 -2.75 11.74
CA ALA A 34 -0.26 -3.29 11.61
C ALA A 34 0.82 -2.22 11.85
N PHE A 35 0.58 -1.02 11.33
CA PHE A 35 1.47 0.13 11.47
C PHE A 35 1.20 0.95 12.74
N LYS A 36 0.11 0.67 13.47
CA LYS A 36 -0.39 1.46 14.62
C LYS A 36 -0.55 2.95 14.29
N VAL A 37 -0.98 3.25 13.07
CA VAL A 37 -1.26 4.62 12.60
C VAL A 37 -2.75 4.78 12.31
N LYS A 38 -3.17 5.99 11.93
CA LYS A 38 -4.54 6.24 11.47
C LYS A 38 -4.74 5.71 10.05
N GLU A 39 -5.96 5.28 9.74
CA GLU A 39 -6.31 4.88 8.36
C GLU A 39 -6.01 5.98 7.35
N ALA A 40 -6.23 7.24 7.71
CA ALA A 40 -5.91 8.39 6.87
C ALA A 40 -4.44 8.40 6.42
N GLU A 41 -3.50 8.14 7.34
CA GLU A 41 -2.06 8.13 7.00
C GLU A 41 -1.69 6.96 6.09
N ILE A 42 -2.38 5.82 6.22
CA ILE A 42 -2.23 4.72 5.27
C ILE A 42 -2.72 5.13 3.89
N TYR A 43 -3.89 5.77 3.78
CA TYR A 43 -4.40 6.23 2.49
C TYR A 43 -3.46 7.24 1.83
N GLU A 44 -2.96 8.21 2.60
CA GLU A 44 -2.00 9.19 2.11
C GLU A 44 -0.69 8.54 1.65
N ALA A 45 -0.17 7.57 2.42
CA ALA A 45 1.05 6.87 2.06
C ALA A 45 0.87 5.94 0.86
N VAL A 46 -0.26 5.23 0.73
CA VAL A 46 -0.56 4.43 -0.47
C VAL A 46 -0.75 5.34 -1.68
N ALA A 47 -1.42 6.47 -1.54
CA ALA A 47 -1.59 7.44 -2.63
C ALA A 47 -0.26 8.09 -3.04
N ALA A 48 0.63 8.35 -2.08
CA ALA A 48 1.97 8.83 -2.37
C ALA A 48 2.77 7.74 -3.08
N LEU A 49 2.73 6.50 -2.59
CA LEU A 49 3.37 5.35 -3.23
C LEU A 49 2.90 5.12 -4.67
N THR A 50 1.58 5.12 -4.93
CA THR A 50 1.05 4.96 -6.30
C THR A 50 1.50 6.09 -7.23
N LYS A 51 1.75 7.29 -6.70
CA LYS A 51 2.23 8.43 -7.46
C LYS A 51 3.73 8.40 -7.71
N LYS A 52 4.50 7.92 -6.73
CA LYS A 52 5.97 7.91 -6.74
C LYS A 52 6.54 6.68 -7.44
N VAL A 53 5.94 5.53 -7.18
CA VAL A 53 6.32 4.22 -7.71
C VAL A 53 5.12 3.52 -8.36
N PRO A 54 4.50 4.14 -9.39
CA PRO A 54 3.35 3.56 -10.09
C PRO A 54 3.67 2.21 -10.74
N GLU A 55 4.94 1.94 -11.04
CA GLU A 55 5.39 0.67 -11.62
C GLU A 55 5.50 -0.44 -10.56
N GLN A 56 5.65 -0.08 -9.27
CA GLN A 56 5.81 -1.03 -8.17
C GLN A 56 4.52 -1.28 -7.40
N ILE A 57 3.47 -0.47 -7.60
CA ILE A 57 2.17 -0.64 -6.95
C ILE A 57 1.05 -0.54 -7.99
N GLN A 58 0.14 -1.50 -7.94
CA GLN A 58 -1.06 -1.54 -8.76
C GLN A 58 -2.28 -1.78 -7.88
N VAL A 59 -3.18 -0.80 -7.81
CA VAL A 59 -4.45 -0.93 -7.10
C VAL A 59 -5.54 -1.29 -8.10
N PHE A 60 -6.27 -2.38 -7.84
CA PHE A 60 -7.39 -2.81 -8.67
C PHE A 60 -8.58 -3.26 -7.82
N TYR A 61 -9.79 -3.09 -8.34
CA TYR A 61 -11.00 -3.54 -7.66
C TYR A 61 -11.46 -4.86 -8.28
N LYS A 62 -11.62 -5.90 -7.47
CA LYS A 62 -12.04 -7.24 -7.92
C LYS A 62 -12.92 -7.88 -6.86
N ASP A 63 -13.99 -8.53 -7.30
CA ASP A 63 -14.88 -9.31 -6.41
C ASP A 63 -15.47 -8.50 -5.24
N GLY A 64 -15.81 -7.22 -5.46
CA GLY A 64 -16.36 -6.35 -4.42
C GLY A 64 -15.34 -5.85 -3.39
N SER A 65 -14.04 -6.14 -3.59
CA SER A 65 -12.95 -5.72 -2.72
C SER A 65 -11.86 -4.98 -3.48
N VAL A 66 -11.17 -4.07 -2.79
CA VAL A 66 -9.95 -3.47 -3.31
C VAL A 66 -8.83 -4.50 -3.16
N HIS A 67 -7.94 -4.58 -4.13
CA HIS A 67 -6.72 -5.38 -4.10
C HIS A 67 -5.55 -4.48 -4.48
N ILE A 68 -4.41 -4.69 -3.83
CA ILE A 68 -3.17 -3.97 -4.13
C ILE A 68 -2.13 -5.02 -4.49
N ALA A 69 -1.62 -5.00 -5.71
CA ALA A 69 -0.41 -5.72 -6.05
C ALA A 69 0.78 -4.78 -5.82
N ALA A 70 1.84 -5.29 -5.22
CA ALA A 70 3.11 -4.58 -5.11
C ALA A 70 4.27 -5.52 -5.45
N ASP A 71 5.29 -5.01 -6.14
CA ASP A 71 6.52 -5.72 -6.54
C ASP A 71 7.78 -5.09 -5.94
#